data_AF-A0A1P9WXK3-F1
#
_entry.id   AF-A0A1P9WXK3-F1
#
_cell.length_a   1.000
_cell.length_b   1.000
_cell.length_c   1.000
_cell.angle_alpha   90.00
_cell.angle_beta   90.00
_cell.angle_gamma   90.00
#
_symmetry.space_group_name_H-M   'P 1'
#
loop_
_entity.id
_entity.type
_entity.pdbx_description
1 polymer ?
#
loop_
_entity_poly.entity_id
_entity_poly.type
_entity_poly.pdbx_seq_one_letter_code
_entity_poly.pdbx_strand_id
1 'polypeptide(L)'
;MPTRLIQLLFIAQCTLLSVYCSAQPRDTLTTEQLLQRKGGAYAALLHPSKYLALDVNYRLGGFRRYRFFQGDEIQFRARGQRFREELYEVTDSTFVVLMANEVMNRDEPVVFQISEVQKVYINRRIPFVTAAGTLFPIAGGLYLLADVVNQGIFDKRTLPIAGGLALSGLIFHKLSNPRIRIGKNHRLRVLRTY
;
A
#
# COMPACT_ATOMS: atom_id res chain seq x y z
N MET A 1 -32.85 7.03 -35.86
CA MET A 1 -33.40 7.73 -34.67
C MET A 1 -33.30 6.98 -33.32
N PRO A 2 -33.00 5.65 -33.18
CA PRO A 2 -32.97 5.01 -31.85
C PRO A 2 -31.63 5.11 -31.10
N THR A 3 -30.52 5.41 -31.78
CA THR A 3 -29.16 5.39 -31.20
C THR A 3 -28.92 6.48 -30.14
N ARG A 4 -29.51 7.67 -30.30
CA ARG A 4 -29.38 8.77 -29.34
C ARG A 4 -30.14 8.51 -28.03
N LEU A 5 -31.26 7.80 -28.10
CA LEU A 5 -32.09 7.48 -26.94
C LEU A 5 -31.41 6.42 -26.05
N ILE A 6 -30.74 5.44 -26.68
CA ILE A 6 -29.92 4.44 -25.98
C ILE A 6 -28.71 5.09 -25.30
N GLN A 7 -28.04 6.05 -25.98
CA GLN A 7 -26.91 6.78 -25.39
C GLN A 7 -27.33 7.61 -24.16
N LEU A 8 -28.47 8.29 -24.22
CA LEU A 8 -28.99 9.06 -23.08
C LEU A 8 -29.39 8.16 -21.90
N LEU A 9 -29.98 6.99 -22.17
CA LEU A 9 -30.33 6.00 -21.14
C LEU A 9 -29.08 5.44 -20.43
N PHE A 10 -28.01 5.19 -21.18
CA PHE A 10 -26.76 4.69 -20.63
C PHE A 10 -26.04 5.74 -19.76
N ILE A 11 -26.04 7.01 -20.20
CA ILE A 11 -25.48 8.13 -19.41
C ILE A 11 -26.28 8.30 -18.10
N ALA A 12 -27.62 8.25 -18.16
CA ALA A 12 -28.49 8.36 -16.99
C ALA A 12 -28.23 7.23 -15.97
N GLN A 13 -28.07 5.99 -16.44
CA GLN A 13 -27.72 4.84 -15.59
C GLN A 13 -26.33 5.02 -14.93
N CYS A 14 -25.33 5.49 -15.66
CA CYS A 14 -24.00 5.77 -15.10
C CYS A 14 -24.04 6.87 -14.03
N THR A 15 -24.84 7.92 -14.21
CA THR A 15 -24.98 8.98 -13.21
C THR A 15 -25.68 8.50 -11.94
N LEU A 16 -26.72 7.66 -12.06
CA LEU A 16 -27.43 7.11 -10.90
C LEU A 16 -26.53 6.18 -10.07
N LEU A 17 -25.75 5.30 -10.71
CA LEU A 17 -24.79 4.43 -10.03
C LEU A 17 -23.70 5.19 -9.26
N SER A 18 -23.28 6.36 -9.75
CA SER A 18 -22.26 7.19 -9.08
C SER A 18 -22.75 7.83 -7.76
N VAL A 19 -24.06 8.12 -7.67
CA VAL A 19 -24.67 8.71 -6.46
C VAL A 19 -24.78 7.67 -5.35
N TYR A 20 -25.15 6.42 -5.66
CA TYR A 20 -25.24 5.34 -4.67
C TYR A 20 -23.88 4.89 -4.11
N CYS A 21 -22.79 5.07 -4.85
CA CYS A 21 -21.44 4.74 -4.36
C CYS A 21 -20.91 5.73 -3.30
N SER A 22 -21.47 6.95 -3.25
CA SER A 22 -20.99 8.03 -2.36
C SER A 22 -21.68 8.08 -1.00
N ALA A 23 -22.80 7.36 -0.83
CA ALA A 23 -23.66 7.45 0.35
C ALA A 23 -23.51 6.25 1.31
N GLN A 24 -22.27 5.79 1.55
CA GLN A 24 -22.04 4.85 2.64
C GLN A 24 -21.92 5.66 3.95
N PRO A 25 -22.86 5.53 4.90
CA PRO A 25 -22.68 6.10 6.23
C PRO A 25 -21.45 5.43 6.84
N ARG A 26 -20.36 6.19 6.96
CA ARG A 26 -19.20 5.75 7.73
C ARG A 26 -19.62 5.85 9.18
N ASP A 27 -19.87 4.71 9.82
CA ASP A 27 -19.96 4.63 11.27
C ASP A 27 -18.86 5.49 11.87
N THR A 28 -19.26 6.58 12.53
CA THR A 28 -18.33 7.49 13.19
C THR A 28 -17.83 6.79 14.44
N LEU A 29 -16.84 5.91 14.26
CA LEU A 29 -16.10 5.30 15.36
C LEU A 29 -15.72 6.40 16.36
N THR A 30 -15.93 6.15 17.65
CA THR A 30 -15.49 7.07 18.68
C THR A 30 -13.97 7.26 18.58
N THR A 31 -13.46 8.37 19.10
CA THR A 31 -12.01 8.65 19.11
C THR A 31 -11.22 7.50 19.73
N GLU A 32 -11.74 6.90 20.79
CA GLU A 32 -11.16 5.73 21.44
C GLU A 32 -11.15 4.51 20.53
N GLN A 33 -12.25 4.23 19.83
CA GLN A 33 -12.31 3.11 18.88
C GLN A 33 -11.39 3.35 17.66
N LEU A 34 -11.23 4.59 17.20
CA LEU A 34 -10.27 4.96 16.15
C LEU A 34 -8.82 4.78 16.60
N LEU A 35 -8.54 5.08 17.86
CA LEU A 35 -7.22 4.89 18.47
C LEU A 35 -6.94 3.41 18.74
N GLN A 36 -7.89 2.66 19.27
CA GLN A 36 -7.79 1.22 19.46
C GLN A 36 -7.58 0.50 18.13
N ARG A 37 -8.25 0.96 17.06
CA ARG A 37 -8.02 0.49 15.68
C ARG A 37 -6.61 0.77 15.16
N LYS A 38 -5.92 1.78 15.69
CA LYS A 38 -4.49 2.05 15.39
C LYS A 38 -3.52 1.08 16.12
N GLY A 39 -4.02 0.15 16.94
CA GLY A 39 -3.23 -0.97 17.46
C GLY A 39 -2.06 -0.54 18.35
N GLY A 40 -0.84 -0.99 18.00
CA GLY A 40 0.38 -0.80 18.80
C GLY A 40 0.72 0.67 19.08
N ALA A 41 0.31 1.59 18.20
CA ALA A 41 0.48 3.02 18.42
C ALA A 41 -0.33 3.56 19.62
N TYR A 42 -1.50 2.98 19.91
CA TYR A 42 -2.30 3.35 21.08
C TYR A 42 -1.74 2.74 22.36
N ALA A 43 -1.30 1.48 22.31
CA ALA A 43 -0.62 0.84 23.45
C ALA A 43 0.62 1.64 23.90
N ALA A 44 1.36 2.21 22.96
CA ALA A 44 2.53 3.05 23.22
C ALA A 44 2.21 4.45 23.80
N LEU A 45 0.95 4.90 23.75
CA LEU A 45 0.50 6.12 24.44
C LEU A 45 0.18 5.86 25.91
N LEU A 46 -0.26 4.64 26.22
CA LEU A 46 -0.61 4.23 27.59
C LEU A 46 0.64 3.86 28.40
N HIS A 47 1.63 3.26 27.75
CA HIS A 47 2.87 2.81 28.40
C HIS A 47 4.10 3.18 27.55
N PRO A 48 5.19 3.71 28.16
CA PRO A 48 6.44 3.98 27.46
C PRO A 48 7.02 2.70 26.84
N SER A 49 7.04 2.61 25.51
CA SER A 49 7.48 1.43 24.77
C SER A 49 8.55 1.80 23.72
N LYS A 50 9.38 0.82 23.38
CA LYS A 50 10.36 0.94 22.29
C LYS A 50 9.67 0.65 20.96
N TYR A 51 10.07 1.35 19.91
CA TYR A 51 9.49 1.20 18.59
C TYR A 51 10.56 1.35 17.49
N LEU A 52 10.30 0.73 16.35
CA LEU A 52 11.15 0.86 15.17
C LEU A 52 10.77 2.13 14.42
N ALA A 53 11.74 3.02 14.26
CA ALA A 53 11.64 4.26 13.50
C ALA A 53 12.38 4.10 12.17
N LEU A 54 11.63 4.16 11.07
CA LEU A 54 12.18 4.23 9.73
C LEU A 54 12.21 5.68 9.25
N ASP A 55 13.41 6.25 9.28
CA ASP A 55 13.71 7.61 8.83
C ASP A 55 13.93 7.60 7.32
N VAL A 56 13.01 8.22 6.58
CA VAL A 56 13.04 8.30 5.12
C VAL A 56 13.34 9.73 4.68
N ASN A 57 14.57 9.97 4.22
CA ASN A 57 14.92 11.23 3.55
C ASN A 57 14.73 11.12 2.04
N TYR A 58 13.74 11.83 1.51
CA TYR A 58 13.56 11.98 0.07
C TYR A 58 14.58 12.99 -0.48
N ARG A 59 15.11 12.73 -1.68
CA ARG A 59 16.07 13.64 -2.34
C ARG A 59 15.48 15.05 -2.60
N LEU A 60 14.16 15.14 -2.76
CA LEU A 60 13.42 16.37 -2.98
C LEU A 60 12.69 16.78 -1.68
N GLY A 61 13.44 17.31 -0.72
CA GLY A 61 12.93 18.18 0.36
C GLY A 61 12.03 17.56 1.43
N GLY A 62 11.83 16.23 1.45
CA GLY A 62 10.91 15.59 2.40
C GLY A 62 11.63 14.70 3.41
N PHE A 63 11.37 14.89 4.70
CA PHE A 63 11.63 13.89 5.73
C PHE A 63 10.32 13.24 6.16
N ARG A 64 10.30 11.91 6.21
CA ARG A 64 9.16 11.17 6.76
C ARG A 64 9.65 10.05 7.66
N ARG A 65 9.16 10.03 8.90
CA ARG A 65 9.39 8.96 9.86
C ARG A 65 8.19 8.03 9.92
N TYR A 66 8.40 6.77 9.61
CA TYR A 66 7.43 5.71 9.86
C TYR A 66 7.75 5.05 11.20
N ARG A 67 6.73 4.77 11.99
CA ARG A 67 6.85 4.19 13.33
C ARG A 67 6.14 2.83 13.30
N PHE A 68 6.82 1.80 13.77
CA PHE A 68 6.27 0.46 13.93
C PHE A 68 6.39 0.07 15.40
N PHE A 69 5.26 -0.17 16.03
CA PHE A 69 5.14 -0.57 17.42
C PHE A 69 4.93 -2.08 17.54
N GLN A 70 5.07 -2.60 18.76
CA GLN A 70 4.71 -3.97 19.06
C GLN A 70 3.26 -4.26 18.63
N GLY A 71 3.06 -5.39 17.95
CA GLY A 71 1.79 -5.79 17.33
C GLY A 71 1.56 -5.26 15.91
N ASP A 72 2.42 -4.39 15.40
CA ASP A 72 2.30 -3.92 14.01
C ASP A 72 2.90 -4.94 13.02
N GLU A 73 2.23 -5.14 11.89
CA GLU A 73 2.77 -5.94 10.78
C GLU A 73 3.89 -5.16 10.07
N ILE A 74 5.09 -5.74 10.00
CA ILE A 74 6.22 -5.16 9.30
C ILE A 74 6.64 -6.03 8.11
N GLN A 75 6.87 -5.37 6.97
CA GLN A 75 7.41 -6.02 5.79
C GLN A 75 8.83 -5.58 5.55
N PHE A 76 9.77 -6.51 5.58
CA PHE A 76 11.18 -6.20 5.43
C PHE A 76 11.94 -7.28 4.65
N ARG A 77 13.16 -6.95 4.25
CA ARG A 77 14.11 -7.89 3.66
C ARG A 77 15.34 -7.95 4.56
N ALA A 78 15.63 -9.13 5.08
CA ALA A 78 16.84 -9.42 5.85
C ALA A 78 17.48 -10.69 5.30
N ARG A 79 18.82 -10.79 5.34
CA ARG A 79 19.58 -11.98 4.88
C ARG A 79 19.17 -12.50 3.49
N GLY A 80 18.75 -11.60 2.59
CA GLY A 80 18.30 -11.94 1.24
C GLY A 80 16.83 -12.39 1.11
N GLN A 81 16.15 -12.74 2.21
CA GLN A 81 14.75 -13.19 2.23
C GLN A 81 13.78 -12.06 2.61
N ARG A 82 12.52 -12.17 2.16
CA ARG A 82 11.45 -11.21 2.47
C ARG A 82 10.56 -11.79 3.56
N PHE A 83 10.31 -11.00 4.58
CA PHE A 83 9.44 -11.33 5.72
C PHE A 83 8.25 -10.40 5.76
N ARG A 84 7.12 -10.90 6.23
CA ARG A 84 5.86 -10.16 6.42
C ARG A 84 5.22 -10.70 7.70
N GLU A 85 5.68 -10.19 8.82
CA GLU A 85 5.36 -10.76 10.12
C GLU A 85 4.95 -9.68 11.12
N GLU A 86 4.33 -10.10 12.21
CA GLU A 86 3.98 -9.24 13.33
C GLU A 86 5.22 -8.95 14.20
N LEU A 87 5.38 -7.67 14.58
CA LEU A 87 6.46 -7.23 15.44
C LEU A 87 6.16 -7.62 16.90
N TYR A 88 6.87 -8.61 17.43
CA TYR A 88 6.65 -9.09 18.80
C TYR A 88 7.33 -8.21 19.86
N GLU A 89 8.59 -7.82 19.63
CA GLU A 89 9.36 -7.05 20.60
C GLU A 89 10.42 -6.20 19.90
N VAL A 90 10.77 -5.05 20.50
CA VAL A 90 11.82 -4.16 20.02
C VAL A 90 12.81 -3.88 21.16
N THR A 91 14.07 -4.26 20.97
CA THR A 91 15.18 -3.95 21.88
C THR A 91 16.03 -2.81 21.31
N ASP A 92 17.20 -2.51 21.88
CA ASP A 92 18.03 -1.38 21.43
C ASP A 92 18.68 -1.59 20.04
N SER A 93 19.04 -2.83 19.70
CA SER A 93 19.72 -3.17 18.45
C SER A 93 19.07 -4.30 17.67
N THR A 94 18.07 -4.96 18.25
CA THR A 94 17.36 -6.08 17.64
C THR A 94 15.87 -5.89 17.74
N PHE A 95 15.14 -6.64 16.93
CA PHE A 95 13.71 -6.79 17.06
C PHE A 95 13.33 -8.24 16.84
N VAL A 96 12.20 -8.63 17.41
CA VAL A 96 11.67 -10.00 17.35
C VAL A 96 10.40 -9.97 16.53
N VAL A 97 10.27 -10.93 15.62
CA VAL A 97 9.04 -11.18 14.87
C VAL A 97 8.53 -12.58 15.17
N LEU A 98 7.21 -12.75 15.13
CA LEU A 98 6.59 -14.07 15.20
C LEU A 98 6.56 -14.67 13.80
N MET A 99 7.28 -15.78 13.59
CA MET A 99 7.25 -16.52 12.33
C MET A 99 6.45 -17.80 12.51
N ALA A 100 5.51 -18.05 11.61
CA ALA A 100 4.76 -19.30 11.61
C ALA A 100 5.69 -20.48 11.25
N ASN A 101 5.86 -21.43 12.17
CA ASN A 101 6.50 -22.71 11.88
C ASN A 101 5.42 -23.71 11.44
N GLU A 102 5.38 -24.00 10.14
CA GLU A 102 4.39 -24.92 9.54
C GLU A 102 4.51 -26.36 10.07
N VAL A 103 5.70 -26.79 10.52
CA VAL A 103 5.94 -28.15 11.01
C VAL A 103 5.37 -28.34 12.42
N MET A 104 5.51 -27.34 13.28
CA MET A 104 5.05 -27.38 14.67
C MET A 104 3.68 -26.74 14.88
N ASN A 105 3.13 -26.10 13.84
CA ASN A 105 1.88 -25.35 13.84
C ASN A 105 1.82 -24.32 14.99
N ARG A 106 2.94 -23.62 15.20
CA ARG A 106 3.11 -22.62 16.25
C ARG A 106 3.96 -21.47 15.74
N ASP A 107 3.73 -20.29 16.31
CA ASP A 107 4.53 -19.12 16.02
C ASP A 107 5.80 -19.12 16.89
N GLU A 108 6.95 -18.97 16.24
CA GLU A 108 8.25 -18.92 16.89
C GLU A 108 8.83 -17.50 16.86
N PRO A 109 9.35 -16.99 18.00
CA PRO A 109 10.00 -15.69 18.03
C PRO A 109 11.37 -15.78 17.36
N VAL A 110 11.55 -15.05 16.27
CA VAL A 110 12.82 -14.96 15.54
C VAL A 110 13.42 -13.57 15.71
N VAL A 111 14.66 -13.54 16.17
CA VAL A 111 15.41 -12.31 16.44
C VAL A 111 16.16 -11.84 15.18
N PHE A 112 15.96 -10.57 14.83
CA PHE A 112 16.68 -9.91 13.75
C PHE A 112 17.48 -8.72 14.27
N GLN A 113 18.72 -8.57 13.81
CA GLN A 113 19.49 -7.35 14.06
C GLN A 113 19.06 -6.24 13.10
N ILE A 114 19.02 -5.00 13.57
CA ILE A 114 18.67 -3.84 12.74
C ILE A 114 19.65 -3.66 11.57
N SER A 115 20.93 -3.99 11.80
CA SER A 115 22.01 -3.94 10.80
C SER A 115 21.78 -4.91 9.62
N GLU A 116 21.06 -6.01 9.84
CA GLU A 116 20.79 -7.02 8.81
C GLU A 116 19.64 -6.64 7.87
N VAL A 117 18.84 -5.63 8.25
CA VAL A 117 17.69 -5.18 7.46
C VAL A 117 18.16 -4.38 6.25
N GLN A 118 17.94 -4.93 5.07
CA GLN A 118 18.37 -4.34 3.80
C GLN A 118 17.30 -3.41 3.22
N LYS A 119 16.03 -3.78 3.33
CA LYS A 119 14.89 -3.03 2.77
C LYS A 119 13.69 -3.14 3.69
N VAL A 120 12.91 -2.07 3.76
CA VAL A 120 11.59 -2.07 4.38
C VAL A 120 10.56 -1.71 3.30
N TYR A 121 9.49 -2.48 3.24
CA TYR A 121 8.39 -2.29 2.31
C TYR A 121 7.28 -1.56 3.03
N ILE A 122 6.85 -0.43 2.50
CA ILE A 122 5.76 0.35 3.07
C ILE A 122 4.59 0.29 2.10
N ASN A 123 3.44 -0.12 2.61
CA ASN A 123 2.20 -0.06 1.85
C ASN A 123 1.58 1.33 2.07
N ARG A 124 1.64 2.19 1.06
CA ARG A 124 0.97 3.49 1.08
C ARG A 124 -0.28 3.38 0.22
N ARG A 125 -1.42 3.03 0.84
CA ARG A 125 -2.72 3.07 0.15
C ARG A 125 -3.16 4.52 -0.01
N ILE A 126 -3.02 5.07 -1.20
CA ILE A 126 -3.59 6.37 -1.57
C ILE A 126 -4.82 6.03 -2.42
N PRO A 127 -6.05 6.22 -1.92
CA PRO A 127 -7.24 5.59 -2.48
C PRO A 127 -7.38 5.76 -4.01
N PHE A 128 -7.21 6.99 -4.52
CA PHE A 128 -7.29 7.26 -5.94
C PHE A 128 -6.11 6.71 -6.75
N VAL A 129 -4.88 6.88 -6.26
CA VAL A 129 -3.66 6.46 -6.98
C VAL A 129 -3.53 4.94 -7.00
N THR A 130 -3.80 4.27 -5.89
CA THR A 130 -3.77 2.81 -5.80
C THR A 130 -4.84 2.18 -6.72
N ALA A 131 -6.05 2.74 -6.75
CA ALA A 131 -7.11 2.28 -7.65
C ALA A 131 -6.77 2.53 -9.12
N ALA A 132 -6.30 3.75 -9.46
CA ALA A 132 -5.86 4.09 -10.82
C ALA A 132 -4.73 3.19 -11.30
N GLY A 133 -3.82 2.79 -10.40
CA GLY A 133 -2.72 1.88 -10.71
C GLY A 133 -3.17 0.52 -11.26
N THR A 134 -4.34 0.04 -10.83
CA THR A 134 -4.93 -1.23 -11.29
C THR A 134 -5.92 -1.01 -12.42
N LEU A 135 -6.73 0.05 -12.37
CA LEU A 135 -7.79 0.30 -13.35
C LEU A 135 -7.26 0.76 -14.70
N PHE A 136 -6.22 1.60 -14.73
CA PHE A 136 -5.75 2.17 -16.00
C PHE A 136 -5.12 1.13 -16.95
N PRO A 137 -4.32 0.16 -16.48
CA PRO A 137 -3.85 -0.93 -17.34
C PRO A 137 -4.98 -1.81 -17.84
N ILE A 138 -5.98 -2.08 -17.01
CA ILE A 138 -7.18 -2.84 -17.43
C ILE A 138 -7.94 -2.06 -18.50
N ALA A 139 -8.19 -0.76 -18.29
CA ALA A 139 -8.87 0.09 -19.25
C ALA A 139 -8.10 0.19 -20.58
N GLY A 140 -6.77 0.33 -20.53
CA GLY A 140 -5.92 0.31 -21.72
C GLY A 140 -5.98 -1.02 -22.46
N GLY A 141 -5.98 -2.14 -21.74
CA GLY A 141 -6.14 -3.47 -22.32
C GLY A 141 -7.50 -3.68 -22.98
N LEU A 142 -8.59 -3.32 -22.28
CA LEU A 142 -9.95 -3.37 -22.82
C LEU A 142 -10.11 -2.47 -24.05
N TYR A 143 -9.49 -1.29 -24.05
CA TYR A 143 -9.54 -0.38 -25.19
C TYR A 143 -8.84 -0.96 -26.43
N LEU A 144 -7.67 -1.59 -26.27
CA LEU A 144 -7.01 -2.30 -27.37
C LEU A 144 -7.81 -3.50 -27.86
N LEU A 145 -8.38 -4.28 -26.94
CA LEU A 145 -9.21 -5.44 -27.32
C LEU A 145 -10.46 -4.99 -28.09
N ALA A 146 -11.12 -3.93 -27.65
CA ALA A 146 -12.28 -3.37 -28.35
C ALA A 146 -11.90 -2.88 -29.77
N ASP A 147 -10.72 -2.29 -29.93
CA ASP A 147 -10.23 -1.84 -31.23
C ASP A 147 -9.94 -3.02 -32.17
N VAL A 148 -9.28 -4.07 -31.68
CA VAL A 148 -9.02 -5.30 -32.46
C VAL A 148 -10.32 -6.00 -32.85
N VAL A 149 -11.31 -6.06 -31.95
CA VAL A 149 -12.62 -6.65 -32.27
C VAL A 149 -13.39 -5.83 -33.30
N ASN A 150 -13.27 -4.50 -33.26
CA ASN A 150 -14.02 -3.62 -34.14
C ASN A 150 -13.38 -3.46 -35.53
N GLN A 151 -12.04 -3.34 -35.61
CA GLN A 151 -11.31 -3.08 -36.84
C GLN A 151 -10.57 -4.32 -37.40
N GLY A 152 -10.45 -5.40 -36.63
CA GLY A 152 -9.72 -6.62 -37.00
C GLY A 152 -8.19 -6.50 -37.02
N ILE A 153 -7.65 -5.28 -36.86
CA ILE A 153 -6.22 -4.95 -36.93
C ILE A 153 -5.91 -3.94 -35.81
N PHE A 154 -4.69 -3.95 -35.27
CA PHE A 154 -4.22 -2.91 -34.36
C PHE A 154 -4.10 -1.55 -35.06
N ASP A 155 -4.93 -0.57 -34.68
CA ASP A 155 -4.78 0.80 -35.14
C ASP A 155 -3.60 1.49 -34.44
N LYS A 156 -2.74 2.14 -35.22
CA LYS A 156 -1.63 2.94 -34.69
C LYS A 156 -2.12 4.14 -33.86
N ARG A 157 -3.39 4.55 -34.02
CA ARG A 157 -4.01 5.68 -33.30
C ARG A 157 -4.48 5.30 -31.90
N THR A 158 -4.87 4.06 -31.67
CA THR A 158 -5.35 3.58 -30.36
C THR A 158 -4.21 3.16 -29.43
N LEU A 159 -3.07 2.75 -30.03
CA LEU A 159 -1.85 2.40 -29.32
C LEU A 159 -1.31 3.47 -28.35
N PRO A 160 -1.19 4.76 -28.70
CA PRO A 160 -0.71 5.78 -27.75
C PRO A 160 -1.67 5.99 -26.57
N ILE A 161 -2.99 5.87 -26.78
CA ILE A 161 -3.99 6.05 -25.73
C ILE A 161 -3.93 4.88 -24.76
N ALA A 162 -4.00 3.65 -25.27
CA ALA A 162 -3.90 2.45 -24.45
C ALA A 162 -2.54 2.32 -23.75
N GLY A 163 -1.45 2.62 -24.47
CA GLY A 163 -0.10 2.65 -23.93
C GLY A 163 0.04 3.68 -22.81
N GLY A 164 -0.52 4.88 -22.98
CA GLY A 164 -0.53 5.92 -21.96
C GLY A 164 -1.29 5.50 -20.69
N LEU A 165 -2.44 4.85 -20.85
CA LEU A 165 -3.22 4.30 -19.73
C LEU A 165 -2.45 3.17 -19.01
N ALA A 166 -1.88 2.23 -19.74
CA ALA A 166 -1.08 1.15 -19.15
C ALA A 166 0.14 1.69 -18.39
N LEU A 167 0.90 2.61 -19.00
CA LEU A 167 2.08 3.20 -18.39
C LEU A 167 1.75 4.02 -17.15
N SER A 168 0.72 4.86 -17.21
CA SER A 168 0.29 5.66 -16.05
C SER A 168 -0.14 4.76 -14.88
N GLY A 169 -0.85 3.67 -15.16
CA GLY A 169 -1.19 2.65 -14.16
C GLY A 169 0.03 2.03 -13.47
N LEU A 170 1.03 1.62 -14.26
CA LEU A 170 2.28 1.08 -13.72
C LEU A 170 3.02 2.10 -12.83
N ILE A 171 3.04 3.37 -13.23
CA ILE A 171 3.64 4.45 -12.44
C ILE A 171 2.90 4.60 -11.10
N PHE A 172 1.57 4.66 -11.12
CA PHE A 172 0.77 4.80 -9.91
C PHE A 172 0.89 3.59 -8.97
N HIS A 173 0.94 2.38 -9.52
CA HIS A 173 1.19 1.18 -8.74
C HIS A 173 2.54 1.24 -8.02
N LYS A 174 3.60 1.65 -8.73
CA LYS A 174 4.95 1.81 -8.15
C LYS A 174 5.00 2.91 -7.08
N LEU A 175 4.24 4.00 -7.28
CA LEU A 175 4.13 5.10 -6.32
C LEU A 175 3.39 4.70 -5.04
N SER A 176 2.38 3.83 -5.16
CA SER A 176 1.59 3.33 -4.03
C SER A 176 2.35 2.33 -3.15
N ASN A 177 3.31 1.60 -3.73
CA ASN A 177 4.07 0.55 -3.04
C ASN A 177 5.58 0.87 -2.99
N PRO A 178 5.98 1.95 -2.30
CA PRO A 178 7.39 2.33 -2.21
C PRO A 178 8.21 1.28 -1.48
N ARG A 179 9.36 0.95 -2.06
CA ARG A 179 10.36 0.04 -1.48
C ARG A 179 11.53 0.87 -0.99
N ILE A 180 11.72 0.97 0.32
CA ILE A 180 12.77 1.80 0.91
C ILE A 180 13.97 0.92 1.23
N ARG A 181 15.11 1.23 0.61
CA ARG A 181 16.38 0.55 0.88
C ARG A 181 17.07 1.23 2.04
N ILE A 182 17.47 0.46 3.05
CA ILE A 182 18.26 0.97 4.17
C ILE A 182 19.68 1.26 3.69
N GLY A 183 20.22 2.42 4.06
CA GLY A 183 21.52 2.91 3.60
C GLY A 183 21.87 4.29 4.16
N LYS A 184 22.62 5.10 3.41
CA LYS A 184 23.06 6.43 3.89
C LYS A 184 21.88 7.39 4.12
N ASN A 185 20.90 7.39 3.21
CA ASN A 185 19.76 8.34 3.23
C ASN A 185 18.57 7.85 4.08
N HIS A 186 18.39 6.54 4.19
CA HIS A 186 17.27 5.94 4.90
C HIS A 186 17.80 5.05 6.02
N ARG A 187 17.38 5.32 7.26
CA ARG A 187 17.89 4.63 8.44
C ARG A 187 16.75 4.01 9.22
N LEU A 188 16.96 2.76 9.64
CA LEU A 188 16.12 2.10 10.63
C LEU A 188 16.79 2.28 12.00
N ARG A 189 16.03 2.74 12.98
CA ARG A 189 16.49 3.04 14.34
C ARG A 189 15.47 2.58 15.36
N VAL A 190 15.91 2.41 16.59
CA VAL A 190 15.00 2.21 17.72
C VAL A 190 14.88 3.52 18.47
N LEU A 191 13.65 3.88 18.80
CA LEU A 191 13.32 5.03 19.64
C LEU A 191 12.35 4.59 20.74
N ARG A 192 12.24 5.38 21.80
CA ARG A 192 11.31 5.13 22.90
C ARG A 192 10.23 6.22 22.92
N THR A 193 9.00 5.87 23.29
CA THR A 193 8.00 6.86 23.70
C THR A 193 8.27 7.33 25.14
N TYR A 194 7.91 8.59 25.42
CA TYR A 194 8.08 9.22 26.73
C TYR A 194 6.80 9.09 27.55
#